data_AF-E2DZJ9-F1
#
_entry.id   AF-E2DZJ9-F1
#
_cell.length_a   1.000
_cell.length_b   1.000
_cell.length_c   1.000
_cell.angle_alpha   90.00
_cell.angle_beta   90.00
_cell.angle_gamma   90.00
#
_symmetry.space_group_name_H-M   'P 1'
#
loop_
_entity.id
_entity.type
_entity.pdbx_description
1 polymer ?
#
loop_
_entity_poly.entity_id
_entity_poly.type
_entity_poly.pdbx_seq_one_letter_code
_entity_poly.pdbx_strand_id
1 'polypeptide(L)'
;RLEGLAHKVLQWYLCRMEGWFAADSDTISLKCWDQEELLPGGHGLMVRGYLPVIHTLAKGLDIRLGHRVSKIERRYNGVKVTVENGETFIADAAVVAVPLGVLKAKSIKFEPKLPDWKEAAIADLGVGIENKIILHFENVFWPNVEFLGVVAETSYGCSYFLNLHKAAGHPVLVYMPAGRLAKDIEKMSDEAAANFAFMQLKKILPDASSPIQYLVSRWGTDV
;
A
#
# COMPACT_ATOMS: atom_id res chain seq x y z
N ARG A 1 -14.88 -19.18 -24.64
CA ARG A 1 -13.91 -19.08 -23.52
C ARG A 1 -12.62 -18.53 -24.12
N LEU A 2 -11.99 -17.52 -23.52
CA LEU A 2 -10.69 -17.05 -24.02
C LEU A 2 -9.63 -18.11 -23.74
N GLU A 3 -8.64 -18.22 -24.62
CA GLU A 3 -7.53 -19.17 -24.50
C GLU A 3 -6.21 -18.51 -24.89
N GLY A 4 -5.09 -19.12 -24.48
CA GLY A 4 -3.75 -18.65 -24.79
C GLY A 4 -3.50 -17.21 -24.33
N LEU A 5 -2.91 -16.39 -25.20
CA LEU A 5 -2.53 -15.01 -24.87
C LEU A 5 -3.73 -14.15 -24.47
N ALA A 6 -4.89 -14.30 -25.12
CA ALA A 6 -6.08 -13.51 -24.82
C ALA A 6 -6.57 -13.76 -23.38
N HIS A 7 -6.52 -15.01 -22.91
CA HIS A 7 -6.81 -15.35 -21.52
C HIS A 7 -5.80 -14.70 -20.57
N LYS A 8 -4.49 -14.80 -20.85
CA LYS A 8 -3.44 -14.21 -20.00
C LYS A 8 -3.55 -12.69 -19.89
N VAL A 9 -3.93 -12.02 -20.98
CA VAL A 9 -4.18 -10.58 -20.97
C VAL A 9 -5.41 -10.26 -20.11
N LEU A 10 -6.49 -11.04 -20.19
CA LEU A 10 -7.64 -10.86 -19.29
C LEU A 10 -7.23 -11.03 -17.81
N GLN A 11 -6.41 -12.03 -17.48
CA GLN A 11 -5.89 -12.21 -16.13
C GLN A 11 -5.03 -11.03 -15.67
N TRP A 12 -4.28 -10.43 -16.58
CA TRP A 12 -3.50 -9.23 -16.29
C TRP A 12 -4.39 -8.01 -16.00
N TYR A 13 -5.53 -7.86 -16.71
CA TYR A 13 -6.52 -6.83 -16.36
C TYR A 13 -7.10 -7.04 -14.96
N LEU A 14 -7.42 -8.29 -14.59
CA LEU A 14 -7.86 -8.62 -13.23
C LEU A 14 -6.79 -8.27 -12.20
N CYS A 15 -5.52 -8.63 -12.45
CA CYS A 15 -4.40 -8.25 -11.60
C CYS A 15 -4.25 -6.73 -11.45
N ARG A 16 -4.46 -5.96 -12.51
CA ARG A 16 -4.44 -4.48 -12.44
C ARG A 16 -5.58 -3.93 -11.57
N MET A 17 -6.77 -4.53 -11.64
CA MET A 17 -7.88 -4.19 -10.74
C MET A 17 -7.53 -4.53 -9.29
N GLU A 18 -6.97 -5.71 -9.05
CA GLU A 18 -6.54 -6.14 -7.71
C GLU A 18 -5.45 -5.21 -7.14
N GLY A 19 -4.55 -4.73 -7.99
CA GLY A 19 -3.58 -3.68 -7.65
C GLY A 19 -4.24 -2.36 -7.27
N TRP A 20 -5.26 -1.92 -8.02
CA TRP A 20 -5.99 -0.67 -7.72
C TRP A 20 -6.65 -0.69 -6.34
N PHE A 21 -7.28 -1.80 -5.99
CA PHE A 21 -7.96 -1.96 -4.70
C PHE A 21 -7.05 -2.50 -3.59
N ALA A 22 -5.80 -2.83 -3.91
CA ALA A 22 -4.88 -3.55 -3.03
C ALA A 22 -5.51 -4.84 -2.44
N ALA A 23 -6.39 -5.50 -3.18
CA ALA A 23 -7.24 -6.59 -2.69
C ALA A 23 -7.53 -7.60 -3.81
N ASP A 24 -7.71 -8.87 -3.45
CA ASP A 24 -8.11 -9.89 -4.41
C ASP A 24 -9.53 -9.65 -4.89
N SER A 25 -9.79 -9.92 -6.17
CA SER A 25 -11.04 -9.57 -6.85
C SER A 25 -12.29 -10.21 -6.22
N ASP A 26 -12.14 -11.37 -5.58
CA ASP A 26 -13.19 -12.08 -4.85
C ASP A 26 -13.49 -11.51 -3.45
N THR A 27 -12.72 -10.53 -2.99
CA THR A 27 -12.93 -9.81 -1.72
C THR A 27 -13.52 -8.40 -1.91
N ILE A 28 -13.62 -7.95 -3.16
CA ILE A 28 -14.14 -6.62 -3.51
C ILE A 28 -15.67 -6.67 -3.61
N SER A 29 -16.36 -5.69 -3.04
CA SER A 29 -17.82 -5.60 -3.11
C SER A 29 -18.30 -5.32 -4.54
N LEU A 30 -18.99 -6.29 -5.15
CA LEU A 30 -19.60 -6.10 -6.48
C LEU A 30 -20.54 -4.90 -6.55
N LYS A 31 -21.23 -4.56 -5.45
CA LYS A 31 -22.23 -3.49 -5.42
C LYS A 31 -21.63 -2.09 -5.23
N CYS A 32 -20.47 -2.00 -4.57
CA CYS A 32 -19.97 -0.72 -4.05
C CYS A 32 -18.53 -0.40 -4.47
N TRP A 33 -17.89 -1.20 -5.33
CA TRP A 33 -16.48 -1.01 -5.70
C TRP A 33 -16.19 0.30 -6.44
N ASP A 34 -17.16 0.84 -7.17
CA ASP A 34 -17.02 1.98 -8.08
C ASP A 34 -17.70 3.27 -7.57
N GLN A 35 -17.90 3.38 -6.25
CA GLN A 35 -18.57 4.55 -5.64
C GLN A 35 -17.62 5.75 -5.41
N GLU A 36 -16.37 5.68 -5.88
CA GLU A 36 -15.41 6.77 -5.73
C GLU A 36 -15.67 7.92 -6.72
N GLU A 37 -15.55 9.16 -6.25
CA GLU A 37 -15.57 10.34 -7.12
C GLU A 37 -14.16 10.61 -7.67
N LEU A 38 -13.99 10.40 -8.98
CA LEU A 38 -12.71 10.66 -9.64
C LEU A 38 -12.53 12.16 -9.92
N LEU A 39 -11.41 12.70 -9.45
CA LEU A 39 -11.04 14.08 -9.75
C LEU A 39 -10.62 14.23 -11.22
N PRO A 40 -11.00 15.33 -11.90
CA PRO A 40 -10.53 15.62 -13.24
C PRO A 40 -9.03 15.94 -13.24
N GLY A 41 -8.35 15.73 -14.37
CA GLY A 41 -6.92 16.09 -14.56
C GLY A 41 -5.96 14.91 -14.71
N GLY A 42 -6.46 13.67 -14.61
CA GLY A 42 -5.67 12.46 -14.85
C GLY A 42 -4.68 12.13 -13.72
N HIS A 43 -3.68 11.30 -14.04
CA HIS A 43 -2.71 10.80 -13.07
C HIS A 43 -1.33 11.42 -13.27
N GLY A 44 -0.75 11.95 -12.18
CA GLY A 44 0.62 12.46 -12.15
C GLY A 44 1.48 11.69 -11.14
N LEU A 45 2.78 11.58 -11.42
CA LEU A 45 3.75 11.07 -10.46
C LEU A 45 4.45 12.24 -9.76
N MET A 46 4.46 12.22 -8.42
CA MET A 46 5.23 13.18 -7.62
C MET A 46 6.72 12.83 -7.66
N VAL A 47 7.46 13.38 -8.63
CA VAL A 47 8.87 13.04 -8.90
C VAL A 47 9.83 13.32 -7.74
N ARG A 48 9.43 14.18 -6.79
CA ARG A 48 10.16 14.45 -5.54
C ARG A 48 9.63 13.70 -4.32
N GLY A 49 8.73 12.73 -4.54
CA GLY A 49 7.97 12.06 -3.49
C GLY A 49 6.96 12.97 -2.79
N TYR A 50 6.15 12.39 -1.91
CA TYR A 50 5.17 13.12 -1.09
C TYR A 50 5.77 13.76 0.16
N LEU A 51 6.96 13.32 0.59
CA LEU A 51 7.59 13.73 1.83
C LEU A 51 7.78 15.27 1.95
N PRO A 52 8.13 16.03 0.90
CA PRO A 52 8.19 17.49 0.98
C PRO A 52 6.85 18.16 1.33
N VAL A 53 5.73 17.61 0.86
CA VAL A 53 4.39 18.11 1.20
C VAL A 53 4.12 17.89 2.68
N ILE A 54 4.39 16.68 3.18
CA ILE A 54 4.23 16.32 4.59
C ILE A 54 5.08 17.22 5.49
N HIS A 55 6.37 17.42 5.15
CA HIS A 55 7.25 18.32 5.91
C HIS A 55 6.76 19.76 5.93
N THR A 56 6.20 20.23 4.81
CA THR A 56 5.66 21.59 4.73
C THR A 56 4.44 21.75 5.64
N LEU A 57 3.52 20.78 5.63
CA LEU A 57 2.33 20.77 6.49
C LEU A 57 2.69 20.63 7.98
N ALA A 58 3.75 19.89 8.30
CA ALA A 58 4.21 19.66 9.67
C ALA A 58 4.92 20.89 10.29
N LYS A 59 5.30 21.89 9.49
CA LYS A 59 6.14 23.00 9.94
C LYS A 59 5.44 23.84 11.00
N GLY A 60 6.07 23.97 12.17
CA GLY A 60 5.56 24.77 13.28
C GLY A 60 4.48 24.11 14.14
N LEU A 61 4.16 22.83 13.87
CA LEU A 61 3.23 22.05 14.70
C LEU A 61 3.96 21.37 15.86
N ASP A 62 3.27 21.19 16.98
CA ASP A 62 3.75 20.35 18.08
C ASP A 62 3.46 18.87 17.77
N ILE A 63 4.47 18.16 17.27
CA ILE A 63 4.38 16.75 16.87
C ILE A 63 5.22 15.89 17.81
N ARG A 64 4.56 14.97 18.53
CA ARG A 64 5.19 14.06 19.48
C ARG A 64 5.38 12.67 18.86
N LEU A 65 6.57 12.40 18.33
CA LEU A 65 6.96 11.07 17.85
C LEU A 65 7.29 10.14 19.02
N GLY A 66 7.19 8.82 18.83
CA GLY A 66 7.44 7.83 19.90
C GLY A 66 6.36 7.79 21.00
N HIS A 67 5.21 8.40 20.77
CA HIS A 67 4.09 8.47 21.72
C HIS A 67 2.91 7.63 21.22
N ARG A 68 3.05 6.31 21.25
CA ARG A 68 1.99 5.41 20.77
C ARG A 68 0.79 5.47 21.72
N VAL A 69 -0.34 5.96 21.22
CA VAL A 69 -1.59 6.04 21.99
C VAL A 69 -2.11 4.63 22.28
N SER A 70 -2.46 4.35 23.53
CA SER A 70 -3.01 3.07 23.97
C SER A 70 -4.44 3.19 24.51
N LYS A 71 -4.85 4.38 24.98
CA LYS A 71 -6.18 4.62 25.53
C LYS A 71 -6.67 6.03 25.23
N ILE A 72 -7.95 6.17 24.90
CA ILE A 72 -8.65 7.45 24.72
C ILE A 72 -9.90 7.45 25.60
N GLU A 73 -9.95 8.37 26.56
CA GLU A 73 -11.04 8.53 27.53
C GLU A 73 -11.78 9.84 27.26
N ARG A 74 -13.02 9.77 26.77
CA ARG A 74 -13.91 10.93 26.67
C ARG A 74 -14.55 11.21 28.03
N ARG A 75 -14.31 12.41 28.54
CA ARG A 75 -14.83 12.92 29.81
C ARG A 75 -15.94 13.95 29.54
N TYR A 76 -16.62 14.38 30.59
CA TYR A 76 -17.65 15.43 30.48
C TYR A 76 -17.08 16.75 29.94
N ASN A 77 -15.84 17.08 30.29
CA ASN A 77 -15.18 18.35 29.97
C ASN A 77 -13.92 18.18 29.10
N GLY A 78 -13.86 17.15 28.25
CA GLY A 78 -12.75 16.98 27.30
C GLY A 78 -12.38 15.52 27.06
N VAL A 79 -11.13 15.30 26.66
CA VAL A 79 -10.56 13.99 26.36
C VAL A 79 -9.24 13.84 27.11
N LYS A 80 -9.02 12.66 27.68
CA LYS A 80 -7.72 12.23 28.18
C LYS A 80 -7.17 11.14 27.27
N VAL A 81 -5.97 11.34 26.77
CA VAL A 81 -5.24 10.38 25.92
C VAL A 81 -4.09 9.82 26.73
N THR A 82 -3.97 8.51 26.82
CA THR A 82 -2.85 7.82 27.48
C THR A 82 -2.02 7.11 26.42
N VAL A 83 -0.70 7.25 26.51
CA VAL A 83 0.24 6.56 25.62
C VAL A 83 0.88 5.37 26.33
N GLU A 84 1.57 4.49 25.60
CA GLU A 84 2.07 3.19 26.11
C GLU A 84 2.97 3.32 27.36
N ASN A 85 3.75 4.40 27.49
CA ASN A 85 4.61 4.64 28.65
C ASN A 85 3.83 5.11 29.91
N GLY A 86 2.51 5.28 29.82
CA GLY A 86 1.64 5.76 30.89
C GLY A 86 1.47 7.27 30.98
N GLU A 87 2.20 8.06 30.18
CA GLU A 87 2.02 9.51 30.07
C GLU A 87 0.63 9.85 29.52
N THR A 88 0.08 10.99 29.97
CA THR A 88 -1.28 11.38 29.64
C THR A 88 -1.36 12.82 29.14
N PHE A 89 -2.14 13.03 28.09
CA PHE A 89 -2.46 14.33 27.50
C PHE A 89 -3.94 14.64 27.75
N ILE A 90 -4.25 15.90 28.04
CA ILE A 90 -5.63 16.37 28.25
C ILE A 90 -5.90 17.50 27.26
N ALA A 91 -7.04 17.43 26.58
CA ALA A 91 -7.49 18.44 25.63
C ALA A 91 -9.02 18.52 25.62
N ASP A 92 -9.58 19.58 25.03
CA ASP A 92 -11.04 19.73 24.88
C ASP A 92 -11.62 18.73 23.86
N ALA A 93 -10.83 18.33 22.86
CA ALA A 93 -11.22 17.40 21.81
C ALA A 93 -10.03 16.55 21.32
N ALA A 94 -10.34 15.41 20.68
CA ALA A 94 -9.36 14.56 20.01
C ALA A 94 -9.84 14.19 18.61
N VAL A 95 -8.95 14.32 17.62
CA VAL A 95 -9.17 13.83 16.25
C VAL A 95 -8.37 12.55 16.08
N VAL A 96 -9.06 11.45 15.75
CA VAL A 96 -8.43 10.14 15.55
C VAL A 96 -8.25 9.88 14.07
N ALA A 97 -7.01 9.96 13.60
CA ALA A 97 -6.62 9.76 12.21
C ALA A 97 -5.70 8.53 12.02
N VAL A 98 -5.86 7.51 12.88
CA VAL A 98 -5.11 6.26 12.73
C VAL A 98 -5.64 5.44 11.54
N PRO A 99 -4.80 4.62 10.89
CA PRO A 99 -5.25 3.74 9.83
C PRO A 99 -6.37 2.79 10.28
N LEU A 100 -7.24 2.38 9.35
CA LEU A 100 -8.33 1.43 9.62
C LEU A 100 -7.81 0.09 10.20
N GLY A 101 -6.63 -0.37 9.75
CA GLY A 101 -5.98 -1.57 10.29
C GLY A 101 -5.71 -1.48 11.79
N VAL A 102 -5.30 -0.32 12.30
CA VAL A 102 -5.07 -0.06 13.73
C VAL A 102 -6.39 -0.11 14.51
N LEU A 103 -7.47 0.46 13.96
CA LEU A 103 -8.80 0.37 14.57
C LEU A 103 -9.31 -1.07 14.65
N LYS A 104 -9.11 -1.85 13.57
CA LYS A 104 -9.48 -3.29 13.54
C LYS A 104 -8.64 -4.13 14.49
N ALA A 105 -7.37 -3.80 14.69
CA ALA A 105 -6.48 -4.46 15.65
C ALA A 105 -6.87 -4.20 17.11
N LYS A 106 -7.73 -3.19 17.37
CA LYS A 106 -8.18 -2.79 18.71
C LYS A 106 -7.02 -2.47 19.66
N SER A 107 -5.92 -1.94 19.13
CA SER A 107 -4.74 -1.54 19.91
C SER A 107 -4.96 -0.29 20.76
N ILE A 108 -5.98 0.52 20.42
CA ILE A 108 -6.41 1.69 21.19
C ILE A 108 -7.72 1.37 21.91
N LYS A 109 -7.72 1.49 23.24
CA LYS A 109 -8.92 1.35 24.05
C LYS A 109 -9.72 2.66 24.09
N PHE A 110 -10.96 2.63 23.64
CA PHE A 110 -11.89 3.76 23.73
C PHE A 110 -12.79 3.65 24.97
N GLU A 111 -12.88 4.71 25.76
CA GLU A 111 -13.78 4.80 26.92
C GLU A 111 -14.59 6.11 26.90
N PRO A 112 -15.94 6.07 26.79
CA PRO A 112 -16.75 4.88 26.55
C PRO A 112 -16.41 4.21 25.22
N LYS A 113 -16.80 2.94 25.06
CA LYS A 113 -16.60 2.21 23.81
C LYS A 113 -17.22 2.98 22.63
N LEU A 114 -16.67 2.75 21.43
CA LEU A 114 -17.28 3.30 20.23
C LEU A 114 -18.71 2.76 20.09
N PRO A 115 -19.65 3.57 19.55
CA PRO A 115 -21.00 3.10 19.30
C PRO A 115 -21.01 1.88 18.37
N ASP A 116 -21.97 0.98 18.56
CA ASP A 116 -22.03 -0.30 17.83
C ASP A 116 -22.05 -0.11 16.31
N TRP A 117 -22.73 0.92 15.81
CA TRP A 117 -22.75 1.24 14.37
C TRP A 117 -21.36 1.58 13.81
N LYS A 118 -20.48 2.17 14.63
CA LYS A 118 -19.11 2.53 14.25
C LYS A 118 -18.22 1.28 14.26
N GLU A 119 -18.37 0.42 15.28
CA GLU A 119 -17.66 -0.86 15.33
C GLU A 119 -18.05 -1.76 14.16
N ALA A 120 -19.33 -1.82 13.81
CA ALA A 120 -19.82 -2.55 12.65
C ALA A 120 -19.22 -2.02 11.34
N ALA A 121 -19.19 -0.70 11.14
CA ALA A 121 -18.56 -0.11 9.95
C ALA A 121 -17.04 -0.38 9.88
N ILE A 122 -16.33 -0.30 11.00
CA ILE A 122 -14.91 -0.66 11.08
C ILE A 122 -14.70 -2.14 10.74
N ALA A 123 -15.59 -3.03 11.18
CA ALA A 123 -15.51 -4.46 10.89
C ALA A 123 -15.79 -4.78 9.41
N ASP A 124 -16.75 -4.09 8.79
CA ASP A 124 -17.21 -4.34 7.43
C ASP A 124 -16.22 -3.88 6.35
N LEU A 125 -15.60 -2.71 6.51
CA LEU A 125 -14.65 -2.18 5.52
C LEU A 125 -13.38 -3.04 5.42
N GLY A 126 -12.97 -3.41 4.21
CA GLY A 126 -11.72 -4.13 3.96
C GLY A 126 -10.48 -3.28 4.22
N VAL A 127 -9.37 -3.92 4.60
CA VAL A 127 -8.03 -3.31 4.59
C VAL A 127 -7.23 -3.99 3.49
N GLY A 128 -7.01 -3.26 2.41
CA GLY A 128 -6.15 -3.69 1.31
C GLY A 128 -4.68 -3.74 1.74
N ILE A 129 -3.89 -4.50 1.00
CA ILE A 129 -2.44 -4.61 1.15
C ILE A 129 -1.78 -4.60 -0.23
N GLU A 130 -0.85 -3.68 -0.38
CA GLU A 130 0.06 -3.59 -1.53
C GLU A 130 1.45 -3.28 -0.99
N ASN A 131 2.45 -4.00 -1.49
CA ASN A 131 3.85 -3.72 -1.19
C ASN A 131 4.57 -3.16 -2.42
N LYS A 132 5.76 -2.61 -2.20
CA LYS A 132 6.66 -2.13 -3.25
C LYS A 132 7.99 -2.84 -3.08
N ILE A 133 8.43 -3.46 -4.17
CA ILE A 133 9.77 -4.02 -4.31
C ILE A 133 10.48 -3.16 -5.34
N ILE A 134 11.41 -2.35 -4.87
CA ILE A 134 12.16 -1.39 -5.67
C ILE A 134 13.45 -2.06 -6.10
N LEU A 135 13.70 -2.11 -7.40
CA LEU A 135 14.90 -2.69 -8.00
C LEU A 135 15.69 -1.57 -8.70
N HIS A 136 16.89 -1.30 -8.23
CA HIS A 136 17.81 -0.32 -8.82
C HIS A 136 18.84 -1.04 -9.68
N PHE A 137 19.06 -0.56 -10.90
CA PHE A 137 19.96 -1.16 -11.88
C PHE A 137 21.07 -0.20 -12.28
N GLU A 138 22.20 -0.74 -12.74
CA GLU A 138 23.32 0.06 -13.26
C GLU A 138 22.92 0.81 -14.55
N ASN A 139 22.19 0.14 -15.44
CA ASN A 139 21.81 0.66 -16.75
C ASN A 139 20.33 0.39 -17.05
N VAL A 140 19.74 1.23 -17.90
CA VAL A 140 18.39 1.04 -18.43
C VAL A 140 18.45 0.11 -19.64
N PHE A 141 17.85 -1.07 -19.52
CA PHE A 141 17.77 -2.08 -20.59
C PHE A 141 16.34 -2.37 -21.06
N TRP A 142 15.36 -1.62 -20.55
CA TRP A 142 13.94 -1.78 -20.87
C TRP A 142 13.45 -0.64 -21.78
N PRO A 143 12.32 -0.82 -22.50
CA PRO A 143 11.74 0.22 -23.34
C PRO A 143 11.27 1.44 -22.54
N ASN A 144 11.20 2.61 -23.21
CA ASN A 144 10.75 3.87 -22.62
C ASN A 144 9.21 3.95 -22.46
N VAL A 145 8.67 3.09 -21.61
CA VAL A 145 7.23 2.97 -21.28
C VAL A 145 6.97 3.28 -19.80
N GLU A 146 5.75 3.63 -19.43
CA GLU A 146 5.33 3.91 -18.05
C GLU A 146 5.32 2.64 -17.21
N PHE A 147 4.84 1.55 -17.80
CA PHE A 147 4.68 0.26 -17.11
C PHE A 147 5.14 -0.90 -18.00
N LEU A 148 5.69 -1.93 -17.36
CA LEU A 148 5.94 -3.22 -17.99
C LEU A 148 5.01 -4.26 -17.38
N GLY A 149 4.07 -4.79 -18.16
CA GLY A 149 3.14 -5.83 -17.72
C GLY A 149 3.70 -7.24 -17.89
N VAL A 150 3.50 -8.09 -16.89
CA VAL A 150 3.82 -9.53 -16.93
C VAL A 150 2.52 -10.30 -16.92
N VAL A 151 2.22 -11.00 -18.01
CA VAL A 151 0.98 -11.79 -18.16
C VAL A 151 1.19 -13.25 -17.75
N ALA A 152 0.17 -13.87 -17.16
CA ALA A 152 0.21 -15.25 -16.68
C ALA A 152 -1.18 -15.92 -16.78
N GLU A 153 -1.26 -17.22 -16.48
CA GLU A 153 -2.51 -18.00 -16.54
C GLU A 153 -3.54 -17.61 -15.45
N THR A 154 -3.08 -16.92 -14.40
CA THR A 154 -3.90 -16.46 -13.26
C THR A 154 -3.54 -15.02 -12.90
N SER A 155 -4.48 -14.28 -12.30
CA SER A 155 -4.23 -12.91 -11.82
C SER A 155 -3.10 -12.86 -10.78
N TYR A 156 -3.02 -13.85 -9.88
CA TYR A 156 -1.93 -13.98 -8.91
C TYR A 156 -0.54 -14.07 -9.56
N GLY A 157 -0.43 -14.73 -10.71
CA GLY A 157 0.83 -14.84 -11.45
C GLY A 157 1.14 -13.62 -12.32
N CYS A 158 0.14 -12.76 -12.56
CA CYS A 158 0.31 -11.52 -13.30
C CYS A 158 0.93 -10.45 -12.40
N SER A 159 1.57 -9.46 -13.02
CA SER A 159 2.16 -8.34 -12.30
C SER A 159 2.51 -7.19 -13.24
N TYR A 160 3.05 -6.11 -12.69
CA TYR A 160 3.59 -5.01 -13.47
C TYR A 160 4.74 -4.32 -12.73
N PHE A 161 5.60 -3.66 -13.50
CA PHE A 161 6.64 -2.78 -13.01
C PHE A 161 6.33 -1.35 -13.39
N LEU A 162 6.36 -0.43 -12.42
CA LEU A 162 6.41 1.01 -12.69
C LEU A 162 7.84 1.40 -13.07
N ASN A 163 7.98 2.11 -14.19
CA ASN A 163 9.27 2.61 -14.66
C ASN A 163 9.55 4.02 -14.11
N LEU A 164 10.42 4.12 -13.10
CA LEU A 164 10.82 5.41 -12.56
C LEU A 164 11.85 6.15 -13.43
N HIS A 165 12.48 5.48 -14.40
CA HIS A 165 13.37 6.17 -15.33
C HIS A 165 12.58 7.15 -16.21
N LYS A 166 11.41 6.74 -16.70
CA LYS A 166 10.56 7.61 -17.53
C LYS A 166 10.07 8.85 -16.78
N ALA A 167 9.78 8.70 -15.48
CA ALA A 167 9.20 9.78 -14.69
C ALA A 167 10.23 10.65 -13.94
N ALA A 168 11.35 10.07 -13.51
CA ALA A 168 12.34 10.74 -12.65
C ALA A 168 13.79 10.55 -13.11
N GLY A 169 14.05 9.88 -14.23
CA GLY A 169 15.41 9.68 -14.78
C GLY A 169 16.27 8.66 -14.03
N HIS A 170 15.73 7.97 -13.02
CA HIS A 170 16.46 6.97 -12.25
C HIS A 170 16.31 5.55 -12.85
N PRO A 171 17.38 4.75 -12.99
CA PRO A 171 17.33 3.39 -13.53
C PRO A 171 16.69 2.40 -12.54
N VAL A 172 15.41 2.62 -12.24
CA VAL A 172 14.66 1.92 -11.19
C VAL A 172 13.34 1.41 -11.75
N LEU A 173 13.05 0.14 -11.45
CA LEU A 173 11.74 -0.48 -11.66
C LEU A 173 11.13 -0.81 -10.30
N VAL A 174 9.83 -0.52 -10.14
CA VAL A 174 9.09 -0.82 -8.91
C VAL A 174 8.05 -1.88 -9.21
N TYR A 175 8.22 -3.05 -8.60
CA TYR A 175 7.28 -4.15 -8.63
C TYR A 175 6.26 -3.99 -7.51
N MET A 176 4.96 -4.13 -7.83
CA MET A 176 3.85 -3.77 -6.93
C MET A 176 2.92 -4.97 -6.69
N PRO A 177 3.27 -5.90 -5.79
CA PRO A 177 2.39 -7.00 -5.41
C PRO A 177 1.24 -6.50 -4.54
N ALA A 178 0.02 -6.98 -4.82
CA ALA A 178 -1.21 -6.65 -4.09
C ALA A 178 -1.93 -7.92 -3.61
N GLY A 179 -2.90 -7.76 -2.71
CA GLY A 179 -3.79 -8.84 -2.26
C GLY A 179 -3.04 -10.03 -1.66
N ARG A 180 -3.43 -11.27 -2.03
CA ARG A 180 -2.76 -12.51 -1.59
C ARG A 180 -1.27 -12.52 -1.88
N LEU A 181 -0.84 -12.03 -3.05
CA LEU A 181 0.58 -12.01 -3.40
C LEU A 181 1.36 -11.10 -2.45
N ALA A 182 0.83 -9.93 -2.09
CA ALA A 182 1.47 -9.06 -1.11
C ALA A 182 1.59 -9.75 0.26
N LYS A 183 0.56 -10.47 0.71
CA LYS A 183 0.57 -11.24 1.97
C LYS A 183 1.60 -12.38 1.96
N ASP A 184 1.85 -12.99 0.81
CA ASP A 184 2.87 -14.01 0.68
C ASP A 184 4.27 -13.42 0.63
N ILE A 185 4.44 -12.28 -0.06
CA ILE A 185 5.68 -11.50 -0.02
C ILE A 185 6.03 -11.10 1.41
N GLU A 186 5.06 -10.66 2.23
CA GLU A 186 5.26 -10.32 3.67
C GLU A 186 5.97 -11.43 4.47
N LYS A 187 5.84 -12.69 4.06
CA LYS A 187 6.44 -13.85 4.74
C LYS A 187 7.86 -14.17 4.25
N MET A 188 8.30 -13.57 3.16
CA MET A 188 9.62 -13.78 2.57
C MET A 188 10.66 -12.82 3.17
N SER A 189 11.94 -13.20 3.14
CA SER A 189 13.03 -12.24 3.36
C SER A 189 13.07 -11.21 2.22
N ASP A 190 13.68 -10.04 2.46
CA ASP A 190 13.80 -9.00 1.44
C ASP A 190 14.57 -9.49 0.20
N GLU A 191 15.61 -10.29 0.40
CA GLU A 191 16.37 -10.91 -0.69
C GLU A 191 15.49 -11.86 -1.52
N ALA A 192 14.71 -12.73 -0.87
CA ALA A 192 13.82 -13.65 -1.57
C ALA A 192 12.71 -12.90 -2.34
N ALA A 193 12.16 -11.83 -1.76
CA ALA A 193 11.17 -10.98 -2.41
C ALA A 193 11.76 -10.23 -3.62
N ALA A 194 12.96 -9.66 -3.48
CA ALA A 194 13.67 -9.00 -4.57
C ALA A 194 14.01 -9.98 -5.70
N ASN A 195 14.49 -11.18 -5.37
CA ASN A 195 14.74 -12.24 -6.33
C ASN A 195 13.45 -12.69 -7.03
N PHE A 196 12.33 -12.81 -6.30
CA PHE A 196 11.03 -13.10 -6.89
C PHE A 196 10.61 -12.05 -7.92
N ALA A 197 10.68 -10.76 -7.56
CA ALA A 197 10.37 -9.67 -8.49
C ALA A 197 11.30 -9.70 -9.71
N PHE A 198 12.61 -9.87 -9.50
CA PHE A 198 13.57 -9.96 -10.60
C PHE A 198 13.28 -11.16 -11.54
N MET A 199 12.88 -12.32 -11.01
CA MET A 199 12.43 -13.44 -11.84
C MET A 199 11.20 -13.11 -12.68
N GLN A 200 10.25 -12.29 -12.18
CA GLN A 200 9.13 -11.82 -13.01
C GLN A 200 9.62 -10.92 -14.16
N LEU A 201 10.59 -10.05 -13.89
CA LEU A 201 11.20 -9.22 -14.92
C LEU A 201 11.87 -10.07 -16.01
N LYS A 202 12.61 -11.11 -15.63
CA LYS A 202 13.29 -12.01 -16.58
C LYS A 202 12.33 -12.78 -17.49
N LYS A 203 11.05 -12.95 -17.11
CA LYS A 203 10.05 -13.56 -17.99
C LYS A 203 9.76 -12.70 -19.22
N ILE A 204 9.85 -11.38 -19.09
CA ILE A 204 9.56 -10.43 -20.17
C ILE A 204 10.83 -9.82 -20.77
N LEU A 205 11.93 -9.83 -20.04
CA LEU A 205 13.26 -9.36 -20.46
C LEU A 205 14.33 -10.40 -20.05
N PRO A 206 14.53 -11.49 -20.82
CA PRO A 206 15.40 -12.60 -20.44
C PRO A 206 16.86 -12.20 -20.15
N ASP A 207 17.35 -11.19 -20.88
CA ASP A 207 18.72 -10.67 -20.79
C ASP A 207 18.89 -9.56 -19.73
N ALA A 208 17.88 -9.34 -18.88
CA ALA A 208 17.94 -8.34 -17.82
C ALA A 208 19.15 -8.57 -16.90
N SER A 209 19.94 -7.52 -16.70
CA SER A 209 21.03 -7.51 -15.72
C SER A 209 20.48 -7.50 -14.30
N SER A 210 21.18 -8.14 -13.36
CA SER A 210 20.79 -8.15 -11.94
C SER A 210 20.69 -6.73 -11.37
N PRO A 211 19.75 -6.47 -10.44
CA PRO A 211 19.70 -5.22 -9.72
C PRO A 211 20.95 -5.07 -8.84
N ILE A 212 21.47 -3.85 -8.75
CA ILE A 212 22.61 -3.51 -7.89
C ILE A 212 22.17 -3.23 -6.44
N GLN A 213 20.91 -2.83 -6.25
CA GLN A 213 20.31 -2.61 -4.94
C GLN A 213 18.80 -2.88 -5.00
N TYR A 214 18.21 -3.18 -3.83
CA TYR A 214 16.78 -3.34 -3.69
C TYR A 214 16.27 -2.79 -2.36
N LEU A 215 14.97 -2.47 -2.32
CA LEU A 215 14.23 -2.14 -1.11
C LEU A 215 12.85 -2.81 -1.17
N VAL A 216 12.41 -3.37 -0.06
CA VAL A 216 11.12 -4.06 0.07
C VAL A 216 10.31 -3.41 1.18
N SER A 217 9.08 -2.97 0.88
CA SER A 217 8.16 -2.48 1.92
C SER A 217 7.47 -3.63 2.64
N ARG A 218 7.04 -3.35 3.88
CA ARG A 218 6.33 -4.28 4.78
C ARG A 218 5.12 -3.62 5.42
N TRP A 219 4.18 -3.14 4.60
CA TRP A 219 3.04 -2.38 5.10
C TRP A 219 2.03 -3.24 5.86
N GLY A 220 1.92 -4.53 5.53
CA GLY A 220 0.95 -5.42 6.18
C GLY A 220 1.30 -5.78 7.61
N THR A 221 2.57 -5.65 7.98
CA THR A 221 3.09 -5.98 9.33
C THR A 221 3.38 -4.75 10.18
N ASP A 222 3.20 -3.55 9.63
CA ASP A 222 3.32 -2.25 10.32
C ASP A 222 1.95 -1.83 10.90
N VAL A 223 1.59 -2.40 12.06
CA VAL A 223 0.30 -2.17 12.73
C VAL A 223 0.45 -1.91 14.24
#